data_AF-A0AAV6L1L2-F1
#
_entry.id   AF-A0AAV6L1L2-F1
#
_cell.length_a   1.000
_cell.length_b   1.000
_cell.length_c   1.000
_cell.angle_alpha   90.00
_cell.angle_beta   90.00
_cell.angle_gamma   90.00
#
_symmetry.space_group_name_H-M   'P 1'
#
loop_
_entity.id
_entity.type
_entity.pdbx_description
1 polymer ?
#
loop_
_entity_poly.entity_id
_entity_poly.type
_entity_poly.pdbx_seq_one_letter_code
_entity_poly.pdbx_strand_id
1 'polypeptide(L)'
;MLEKPRRILMDLAGPKPRTGKLKHRPCVMKISPKRNARGDVIFPAQVWLCHKGAHPPPSYISPDAVVYVKGLKFLSMLEIGDGLEFYDARGKQRMLKIAEEYPVFGGVGYMAECFSAAYVEKGTEMYIKGKKGKHDVGLVVDIPAAERFIRLRVGDLLTISRDSSKGKKKSMGAKAGAHWITCSSGYLFDSAKPGDPIAFDDGKILGTIQGTCMSEIIVSITRADQRGTKLGSEKSINIPESNIPFEGLTSKDLKDLDFVAAHAHMVGVSSVKNVRDVIVLRQEIEKRQLRKMGIVLKIETKDGFKNLPLLLLEVMKSPNPVGVMIARGDLAVECGWERLADVQEEILSICNAAHIPVIWAAQVLESLVKTGVPTRAEITDVASGRRASCIMLNRGKHILEAVSTLDNILHGNSTEVKAELKPLSLSSLS
;
A
#
# COMPACT_ATOMS: atom_id res chain seq x y z
N MET A 1 12.86 19.81 12.24
CA MET A 1 11.53 19.14 12.25
C MET A 1 11.55 17.69 12.78
N LEU A 2 12.72 17.08 13.06
CA LEU A 2 12.82 15.69 13.59
C LEU A 2 12.88 15.58 15.14
N GLU A 3 12.84 16.69 15.87
CA GLU A 3 13.00 16.71 17.34
C GLU A 3 11.71 16.48 18.15
N LYS A 4 10.55 16.31 17.49
CA LYS A 4 9.31 15.99 18.21
C LYS A 4 9.22 14.48 18.48
N PRO A 5 8.96 14.04 19.73
CA PRO A 5 8.79 12.62 20.03
C PRO A 5 7.62 12.06 19.21
N ARG A 6 7.89 11.00 18.45
CA ARG A 6 6.89 10.34 17.59
C ARG A 6 6.31 9.15 18.31
N ARG A 7 4.97 9.03 18.30
CA ARG A 7 4.28 7.82 18.73
C ARG A 7 4.16 6.85 17.57
N ILE A 8 4.16 5.57 17.90
CA ILE A 8 4.13 4.45 16.94
C ILE A 8 2.84 3.68 17.16
N LEU A 9 2.05 3.51 16.11
CA LEU A 9 0.91 2.60 16.03
C LEU A 9 1.33 1.39 15.18
N MET A 10 1.07 0.18 15.67
CA MET A 10 1.26 -1.04 14.89
C MET A 10 -0.05 -1.84 14.84
N ASP A 11 -0.35 -2.41 13.67
CA ASP A 11 -1.60 -3.12 13.44
C ASP A 11 -1.49 -4.62 13.72
N LEU A 12 -2.52 -5.15 14.38
CA LEU A 12 -2.90 -6.56 14.32
C LEU A 12 -3.70 -6.76 13.04
N ALA A 13 -3.33 -7.77 12.25
CA ALA A 13 -3.87 -7.98 10.91
C ALA A 13 -5.31 -8.49 10.93
N GLY A 14 -5.71 -9.17 12.01
CA GLY A 14 -7.04 -9.77 12.16
C GLY A 14 -7.28 -10.95 11.22
N PRO A 15 -8.52 -11.46 11.16
CA PRO A 15 -8.89 -12.60 10.32
C PRO A 15 -9.07 -12.26 8.84
N LYS A 16 -8.83 -11.00 8.47
CA LYS A 16 -9.18 -10.44 7.16
C LYS A 16 -8.56 -11.26 6.03
N PRO A 17 -9.39 -11.79 5.11
CA PRO A 17 -8.90 -12.50 3.94
C PRO A 17 -8.03 -11.58 3.06
N ARG A 18 -6.87 -12.10 2.65
CA ARG A 18 -5.96 -11.41 1.74
C ARG A 18 -5.46 -12.36 0.67
N THR A 19 -5.12 -11.82 -0.50
CA THR A 19 -4.44 -12.59 -1.52
C THR A 19 -3.10 -13.09 -1.00
N GLY A 20 -2.78 -14.35 -1.25
CA GLY A 20 -1.51 -14.92 -0.83
C GLY A 20 -0.33 -14.45 -1.69
N LYS A 21 0.87 -14.81 -1.25
CA LYS A 21 2.12 -14.38 -1.89
C LYS A 21 2.29 -15.01 -3.27
N LEU A 22 2.45 -14.18 -4.29
CA LEU A 22 2.78 -14.61 -5.65
C LEU A 22 4.29 -14.89 -5.74
N LYS A 23 4.68 -16.12 -6.10
CA LYS A 23 6.11 -16.55 -6.19
C LYS A 23 6.96 -15.59 -7.02
N HIS A 24 8.03 -15.03 -6.48
CA HIS A 24 8.99 -14.20 -7.21
C HIS A 24 9.54 -14.95 -8.45
N ARG A 25 9.50 -14.32 -9.63
CA ARG A 25 10.35 -14.70 -10.77
C ARG A 25 11.75 -14.10 -10.54
N PRO A 26 12.78 -14.47 -11.32
CA PRO A 26 14.07 -13.77 -11.27
C PRO A 26 13.84 -12.25 -11.28
N CYS A 27 14.47 -11.53 -10.34
CA CYS A 27 14.29 -10.10 -10.17
C CYS A 27 15.01 -9.38 -11.30
N VAL A 28 14.35 -9.31 -12.47
CA VAL A 28 14.84 -8.57 -13.63
C VAL A 28 14.18 -7.20 -13.65
N MET A 29 14.97 -6.15 -13.47
CA MET A 29 14.54 -4.77 -13.61
C MET A 29 14.68 -4.34 -15.06
N LYS A 30 13.58 -3.87 -15.65
CA LYS A 30 13.59 -3.25 -16.97
C LYS A 30 13.94 -1.77 -16.82
N ILE A 31 15.03 -1.37 -17.44
CA ILE A 31 15.45 0.02 -17.63
C ILE A 31 15.07 0.37 -19.07
N SER A 32 14.28 1.42 -19.28
CA SER A 32 13.87 1.81 -20.63
C SER A 32 13.81 3.31 -20.83
N PRO A 33 14.51 3.85 -21.85
CA PRO A 33 14.41 5.26 -22.20
C PRO A 33 13.02 5.59 -22.74
N LYS A 34 12.63 6.86 -22.64
CA LYS A 34 11.41 7.37 -23.27
C LYS A 34 11.67 7.61 -24.75
N ARG A 35 10.78 7.09 -25.60
CA ARG A 35 10.90 7.14 -27.06
C ARG A 35 9.73 7.89 -27.69
N ASN A 36 9.98 8.56 -28.81
CA ASN A 36 8.93 9.17 -29.64
C ASN A 36 8.15 8.08 -30.41
N ALA A 37 7.12 8.49 -31.17
CA ALA A 37 6.33 7.58 -31.99
C ALA A 37 7.13 6.86 -33.10
N ARG A 38 8.27 7.40 -33.52
CA ARG A 38 9.19 6.80 -34.51
C ARG A 38 10.18 5.82 -33.88
N GLY A 39 10.24 5.76 -32.55
CA GLY A 39 11.16 4.91 -31.80
C GLY A 39 12.49 5.57 -31.42
N ASP A 40 12.71 6.84 -31.75
CA ASP A 40 13.91 7.60 -31.36
C ASP A 40 13.86 7.92 -29.87
N VAL A 41 15.02 7.91 -29.21
CA VAL A 41 15.13 8.26 -27.80
C VAL A 41 14.97 9.76 -27.63
N ILE A 42 13.95 10.18 -26.85
CA ILE A 42 13.76 11.58 -26.47
C ILE A 42 14.46 11.85 -25.14
N PHE A 43 14.31 10.94 -24.17
CA PHE A 43 14.96 11.04 -22.87
C PHE A 43 15.63 9.70 -22.54
N PRO A 44 16.94 9.69 -22.19
CA PRO A 44 17.57 8.51 -21.66
C PRO A 44 16.90 8.09 -20.35
N ALA A 45 16.93 6.79 -20.06
CA ALA A 45 16.50 6.32 -18.75
C ALA A 45 17.55 6.73 -17.70
N GLN A 46 17.11 7.35 -16.62
CA GLN A 46 17.97 7.79 -15.51
C GLN A 46 18.11 6.66 -14.48
N VAL A 47 19.33 6.20 -14.24
CA VAL A 47 19.65 5.03 -13.41
C VAL A 47 20.54 5.48 -12.27
N TRP A 48 20.07 5.33 -11.05
CA TRP A 48 20.85 5.57 -9.84
C TRP A 48 21.69 4.34 -9.49
N LEU A 49 22.99 4.54 -9.33
CA LEU A 49 23.96 3.53 -8.95
C LEU A 49 24.53 3.89 -7.57
N CYS A 50 24.43 2.98 -6.60
CA CYS A 50 25.03 3.18 -5.29
C CYS A 50 25.41 1.86 -4.62
N HIS A 51 26.15 1.94 -3.52
CA HIS A 51 26.45 0.78 -2.68
C HIS A 51 25.24 0.37 -1.82
N LYS A 52 25.13 -0.92 -1.46
CA LYS A 52 24.02 -1.49 -0.67
C LYS A 52 23.86 -0.92 0.76
N GLY A 53 24.84 -0.16 1.25
CA GLY A 53 24.78 0.55 2.54
C GLY A 53 24.60 2.08 2.43
N ALA A 54 24.57 2.63 1.22
CA ALA A 54 24.38 4.06 1.00
C ALA A 54 22.88 4.41 1.01
N HIS A 55 22.55 5.63 1.42
CA HIS A 55 21.18 6.14 1.34
C HIS A 55 20.65 6.18 -0.12
N PRO A 56 19.32 6.12 -0.30
CA PRO A 56 18.68 6.27 -1.60
C PRO A 56 18.97 7.64 -2.22
N PRO A 57 18.64 7.85 -3.51
CA PRO A 57 18.75 9.16 -4.16
C PRO A 57 18.11 10.28 -3.31
N PRO A 58 18.71 11.49 -3.28
CA PRO A 58 18.10 12.67 -2.68
C PRO A 58 16.65 12.87 -3.15
N SER A 59 15.78 13.38 -2.27
CA SER A 59 14.33 13.44 -2.52
C SER A 59 13.91 14.31 -3.72
N TYR A 60 14.76 15.23 -4.16
CA TYR A 60 14.53 16.04 -5.36
C TYR A 60 14.92 15.31 -6.67
N ILE A 61 15.51 14.11 -6.57
CA ILE A 61 15.94 13.29 -7.70
C ILE A 61 15.04 12.07 -7.79
N SER A 62 14.39 11.90 -8.95
CA SER A 62 13.54 10.73 -9.21
C SER A 62 14.10 9.91 -10.37
N PRO A 63 15.04 8.98 -10.12
CA PRO A 63 15.54 8.10 -11.17
C PRO A 63 14.46 7.12 -11.64
N ASP A 64 14.60 6.64 -12.89
CA ASP A 64 13.76 5.58 -13.45
C ASP A 64 14.09 4.20 -12.83
N ALA A 65 15.33 4.02 -12.37
CA ALA A 65 15.82 2.78 -11.79
C ALA A 65 16.83 3.04 -10.66
N VAL A 66 16.84 2.20 -9.63
CA VAL A 66 17.84 2.21 -8.55
C VAL A 66 18.52 0.84 -8.52
N VAL A 67 19.83 0.82 -8.69
CA VAL A 67 20.63 -0.40 -8.80
C VAL A 67 21.74 -0.37 -7.76
N TYR A 68 21.77 -1.40 -6.91
CA TYR A 68 22.77 -1.52 -5.87
C TYR A 68 23.94 -2.37 -6.34
N VAL A 69 25.14 -1.80 -6.34
CA VAL A 69 26.36 -2.43 -6.83
C VAL A 69 27.30 -2.74 -5.66
N LYS A 70 27.86 -3.96 -5.66
CA LYS A 70 28.94 -4.38 -4.77
C LYS A 70 30.27 -4.21 -5.49
N GLY A 71 31.25 -3.70 -4.75
CA GLY A 71 32.56 -3.31 -5.26
C GLY A 71 32.80 -1.83 -4.95
N LEU A 72 33.12 -1.50 -3.70
CA LEU A 72 33.40 -0.11 -3.32
C LEU A 72 34.57 0.47 -4.13
N LYS A 73 35.58 -0.35 -4.44
CA LYS A 73 36.68 0.01 -5.34
C LYS A 73 36.20 0.33 -6.77
N PHE A 74 35.28 -0.47 -7.30
CA PHE A 74 34.66 -0.22 -8.59
C PHE A 74 33.91 1.12 -8.59
N LEU A 75 33.06 1.35 -7.58
CA LEU A 75 32.31 2.60 -7.46
C LEU A 75 33.24 3.82 -7.30
N SER A 76 34.32 3.72 -6.51
CA SER A 76 35.27 4.83 -6.32
C SER A 76 36.10 5.17 -7.56
N MET A 77 36.11 4.31 -8.58
CA MET A 77 36.82 4.56 -9.85
C MET A 77 35.94 5.21 -10.92
N LEU A 78 34.64 5.41 -10.63
CA LEU A 78 33.69 6.01 -11.55
C LEU A 78 33.90 7.52 -11.60
N GLU A 79 34.05 8.04 -12.81
CA GLU A 79 34.11 9.46 -13.09
C GLU A 79 32.94 9.89 -13.98
N ILE A 80 32.57 11.17 -13.91
CA ILE A 80 31.56 11.74 -14.80
C ILE A 80 32.01 11.57 -16.26
N GLY A 81 31.15 10.99 -17.09
CA GLY A 81 31.44 10.67 -18.48
C GLY A 81 31.82 9.21 -18.74
N ASP A 82 32.13 8.41 -17.71
CA ASP A 82 32.48 7.00 -17.85
C ASP A 82 31.32 6.18 -18.45
N GLY A 83 31.66 5.24 -19.32
CA GLY A 83 30.74 4.27 -19.89
C GLY A 83 30.82 2.94 -19.14
N LEU A 84 29.72 2.48 -18.54
CA LEU A 84 29.61 1.17 -17.90
C LEU A 84 28.97 0.16 -18.84
N GLU A 85 29.78 -0.76 -19.33
CA GLU A 85 29.34 -1.87 -20.18
C GLU A 85 28.90 -3.06 -19.35
N PHE A 86 27.82 -3.72 -19.76
CA PHE A 86 27.30 -4.93 -19.13
C PHE A 86 26.50 -5.76 -20.12
N TYR A 87 26.30 -7.03 -19.82
CA TYR A 87 25.35 -7.89 -20.54
C TYR A 87 24.03 -7.95 -19.76
N ASP A 88 22.93 -7.66 -20.44
CA ASP A 88 21.60 -7.74 -19.84
C ASP A 88 21.12 -9.20 -19.70
N ALA A 89 20.04 -9.44 -18.96
CA ALA A 89 19.46 -10.78 -18.73
C ALA A 89 19.00 -11.50 -20.02
N ARG A 90 19.07 -10.84 -21.18
CA ARG A 90 18.79 -11.42 -22.50
C ARG A 90 20.09 -11.70 -23.29
N GLY A 91 21.26 -11.53 -22.67
CA GLY A 91 22.57 -11.66 -23.29
C GLY A 91 22.93 -10.51 -24.23
N LYS A 92 22.23 -9.37 -24.19
CA LYS A 92 22.55 -8.22 -25.06
C LYS A 92 23.48 -7.26 -24.34
N GLN A 93 24.57 -6.86 -25.01
CA GLN A 93 25.49 -5.84 -24.48
C GLN A 93 24.78 -4.48 -24.40
N ARG A 94 24.94 -3.80 -23.27
CA ARG A 94 24.34 -2.51 -22.93
C ARG A 94 25.37 -1.61 -22.28
N MET A 95 25.07 -0.32 -22.25
CA MET A 95 25.93 0.69 -21.67
C MET A 95 25.11 1.67 -20.83
N LEU A 96 25.62 2.03 -19.66
CA LEU A 96 25.19 3.20 -18.89
C LEU A 96 26.28 4.27 -19.00
N LYS A 97 25.92 5.54 -19.12
CA LYS A 97 26.91 6.63 -19.09
C LYS A 97 26.77 7.41 -17.79
N ILE A 98 27.81 7.53 -16.99
CA ILE A 98 27.77 8.33 -15.76
C ILE A 98 27.59 9.80 -16.14
N ALA A 99 26.54 10.43 -15.63
CA ALA A 99 26.19 11.81 -15.91
C ALA A 99 26.52 12.73 -14.73
N GLU A 100 26.22 12.29 -13.50
CA GLU A 100 26.36 13.14 -12.31
C GLU A 100 26.76 12.29 -11.09
N GLU A 101 27.41 12.95 -10.13
CA GLU A 101 27.83 12.38 -8.85
C GLU A 101 27.19 13.15 -7.70
N TYR A 102 26.75 12.41 -6.69
CA TYR A 102 26.05 12.95 -5.53
C TYR A 102 26.64 12.42 -4.21
N PRO A 103 27.05 13.30 -3.28
CA PRO A 103 27.41 12.87 -1.95
C PRO A 103 26.15 12.41 -1.20
N VAL A 104 26.15 11.19 -0.67
CA VAL A 104 25.05 10.64 0.12
C VAL A 104 25.55 10.10 1.45
N PHE A 105 24.65 9.99 2.43
CA PHE A 105 25.01 9.35 3.68
C PHE A 105 25.42 7.89 3.42
N GLY A 106 26.62 7.50 3.88
CA GLY A 106 27.17 6.16 3.65
C GLY A 106 27.87 5.95 2.30
N GLY A 107 28.18 7.02 1.54
CA GLY A 107 29.06 6.93 0.36
C GLY A 107 28.76 7.95 -0.73
N VAL A 108 28.87 7.52 -1.98
CA VAL A 108 28.58 8.31 -3.17
C VAL A 108 27.52 7.60 -4.00
N GLY A 109 26.56 8.36 -4.53
CA GLY A 109 25.60 7.89 -5.51
C GLY A 109 25.90 8.50 -6.87
N TYR A 110 25.79 7.69 -7.93
CA TYR A 110 26.02 8.14 -9.30
C TYR A 110 24.72 8.09 -10.08
N MET A 111 24.42 9.15 -10.82
CA MET A 111 23.36 9.14 -11.84
C MET A 111 23.96 8.71 -13.17
N ALA A 112 23.34 7.72 -13.80
CA ALA A 112 23.77 7.20 -15.08
C ALA A 112 22.63 7.17 -16.11
N GLU A 113 22.97 7.42 -17.37
CA GLU A 113 22.02 7.48 -18.47
C GLU A 113 22.05 6.21 -19.31
N CYS A 114 20.86 5.68 -19.59
CA CYS A 114 20.68 4.50 -20.42
C CYS A 114 19.88 4.83 -21.69
N PHE A 115 20.54 4.75 -22.84
CA PHE A 115 19.94 5.07 -24.15
C PHE A 115 19.28 3.86 -24.83
N SER A 116 19.41 2.66 -24.26
CA SER A 116 18.85 1.43 -24.81
C SER A 116 18.09 0.65 -23.74
N ALA A 117 16.98 0.00 -24.12
CA ALA A 117 16.25 -0.82 -23.16
C ALA A 117 17.13 -1.98 -22.64
N ALA A 118 17.35 -2.02 -21.33
CA ALA A 118 18.18 -2.99 -20.63
C ALA A 118 17.38 -3.73 -19.55
N TYR A 119 17.82 -4.95 -19.25
CA TYR A 119 17.18 -5.87 -18.31
C TYR A 119 18.25 -6.32 -17.32
N VAL A 120 18.31 -5.68 -16.17
CA VAL A 120 19.36 -5.94 -15.17
C VAL A 120 18.82 -6.96 -14.16
N GLU A 121 19.63 -7.94 -13.78
CA GLU A 121 19.28 -8.92 -12.75
C GLU A 121 20.34 -9.00 -11.65
N LYS A 122 20.01 -9.63 -10.52
CA LYS A 122 21.00 -9.86 -9.47
C LYS A 122 22.12 -10.73 -10.05
N GLY A 123 23.35 -10.29 -9.93
CA GLY A 123 24.53 -10.93 -10.50
C GLY A 123 24.97 -10.34 -11.84
N THR A 124 24.26 -9.35 -12.41
CA THR A 124 24.76 -8.62 -13.58
C THR A 124 26.09 -7.96 -13.23
N GLU A 125 27.10 -8.24 -14.05
CA GLU A 125 28.45 -7.68 -13.95
C GLU A 125 28.57 -6.43 -14.82
N MET A 126 29.13 -5.37 -14.25
CA MET A 126 29.35 -4.08 -14.90
C MET A 126 30.84 -3.76 -14.97
N TYR A 127 31.27 -3.20 -16.11
CA TYR A 127 32.66 -2.94 -16.46
C TYR A 127 32.83 -1.50 -16.95
N ILE A 128 33.89 -0.81 -16.52
CA ILE A 128 34.22 0.54 -17.04
C ILE A 128 34.90 0.40 -18.41
N LYS A 129 34.34 1.05 -19.43
CA LYS A 129 34.83 1.03 -20.81
C LYS A 129 36.24 1.63 -20.91
N GLY A 130 37.15 0.93 -21.60
CA GLY A 130 38.47 1.47 -22.00
C GLY A 130 39.63 1.23 -21.04
N LYS A 131 39.40 0.91 -19.76
CA LYS A 131 40.49 0.64 -18.78
C LYS A 131 40.95 -0.84 -18.86
N LYS A 132 41.65 -1.27 -19.91
CA LYS A 132 42.14 -2.68 -20.05
C LYS A 132 43.14 -3.07 -18.94
N GLY A 133 42.72 -3.95 -18.02
CA GLY A 133 43.60 -4.59 -17.03
C GLY A 133 42.82 -5.03 -15.78
N LYS A 134 42.94 -6.32 -15.40
CA LYS A 134 42.35 -7.01 -14.22
C LYS A 134 41.34 -6.15 -13.42
N HIS A 135 40.12 -6.11 -13.95
CA HIS A 135 39.10 -5.14 -13.58
C HIS A 135 38.46 -5.46 -12.23
N ASP A 136 38.35 -4.49 -11.33
CA ASP A 136 37.32 -4.54 -10.30
C ASP A 136 35.96 -4.53 -11.01
N VAL A 137 35.14 -5.53 -10.75
CA VAL A 137 33.82 -5.70 -11.38
C VAL A 137 32.75 -5.17 -10.43
N GLY A 138 31.87 -4.33 -10.95
CA GLY A 138 30.66 -3.92 -10.24
C GLY A 138 29.62 -5.04 -10.34
N LEU A 139 29.33 -5.71 -9.22
CA LEU A 139 28.31 -6.76 -9.21
C LEU A 139 26.99 -6.21 -8.70
N VAL A 140 25.93 -6.32 -9.49
CA VAL A 140 24.57 -5.95 -9.04
C VAL A 140 24.12 -6.94 -7.96
N VAL A 141 23.98 -6.45 -6.72
CA VAL A 141 23.68 -7.29 -5.55
C VAL A 141 22.24 -7.22 -5.11
N ASP A 142 21.55 -6.14 -5.47
CA ASP A 142 20.15 -5.96 -5.15
C ASP A 142 19.42 -5.25 -6.27
N ILE A 143 18.26 -5.77 -6.58
CA ILE A 143 17.30 -5.17 -7.49
C ILE A 143 15.97 -5.25 -6.76
N PRO A 144 15.29 -4.11 -6.52
CA PRO A 144 13.98 -4.14 -5.90
C PRO A 144 13.09 -5.08 -6.71
N ALA A 145 12.62 -6.14 -6.06
CA ALA A 145 11.81 -7.16 -6.70
C ALA A 145 10.57 -6.50 -7.30
N ALA A 146 10.37 -6.63 -8.61
CA ALA A 146 9.10 -6.23 -9.20
C ALA A 146 8.01 -7.14 -8.63
N GLU A 147 7.11 -6.56 -7.81
CA GLU A 147 5.98 -7.29 -7.25
C GLU A 147 5.20 -7.94 -8.39
N ARG A 148 5.01 -9.27 -8.31
CA ARG A 148 4.16 -9.96 -9.28
C ARG A 148 2.72 -9.54 -9.06
N PHE A 149 2.02 -9.45 -10.17
CA PHE A 149 0.59 -9.23 -10.21
C PHE A 149 -0.04 -10.11 -11.28
N ILE A 150 -1.31 -10.41 -11.08
CA ILE A 150 -2.20 -10.96 -12.08
C ILE A 150 -2.95 -9.78 -12.68
N ARG A 151 -3.02 -9.69 -14.01
CA ARG A 151 -3.85 -8.67 -14.65
C ARG A 151 -5.21 -9.28 -14.95
N LEU A 152 -6.27 -8.69 -14.39
CA LEU A 152 -7.65 -9.13 -14.53
C LEU A 152 -8.46 -8.10 -15.32
N ARG A 153 -9.36 -8.59 -16.16
CA ARG A 153 -10.30 -7.84 -16.99
C ARG A 153 -11.72 -8.33 -16.73
N VAL A 154 -12.71 -7.53 -17.11
CA VAL A 154 -14.11 -7.95 -17.08
C VAL A 154 -14.30 -9.21 -17.93
N GLY A 155 -15.00 -10.20 -17.38
CA GLY A 155 -15.22 -11.51 -18.00
C GLY A 155 -14.14 -12.55 -17.70
N ASP A 156 -13.03 -12.18 -17.09
CA ASP A 156 -12.02 -13.15 -16.66
C ASP A 156 -12.56 -14.04 -15.53
N LEU A 157 -12.11 -15.30 -15.50
CA LEU A 157 -12.33 -16.21 -14.39
C LEU A 157 -11.07 -16.26 -13.51
N LEU A 158 -11.24 -15.95 -12.22
CA LEU A 158 -10.21 -16.06 -11.19
C LEU A 158 -10.53 -17.22 -10.26
N THR A 159 -9.59 -18.15 -10.11
CA THR A 159 -9.66 -19.22 -9.10
C THR A 159 -8.87 -18.83 -7.86
N ILE A 160 -9.52 -18.73 -6.70
CA ILE A 160 -8.88 -18.57 -5.40
C ILE A 160 -8.68 -19.96 -4.80
N SER A 161 -7.45 -20.31 -4.41
CA SER A 161 -7.13 -21.63 -3.83
C SER A 161 -6.72 -21.54 -2.36
N ARG A 162 -7.16 -22.51 -1.57
CA ARG A 162 -6.86 -22.65 -0.14
C ARG A 162 -5.40 -23.07 0.09
N ASP A 163 -4.83 -23.85 -0.83
CA ASP A 163 -3.49 -24.42 -0.70
C ASP A 163 -2.47 -23.79 -1.65
N SER A 164 -1.33 -23.37 -1.09
CA SER A 164 -0.17 -22.93 -1.87
C SER A 164 0.54 -24.06 -2.63
N SER A 165 0.25 -25.32 -2.30
CA SER A 165 0.87 -26.52 -2.87
C SER A 165 0.35 -26.86 -4.26
N LYS A 166 -0.90 -26.50 -4.60
CA LYS A 166 -1.50 -26.79 -5.92
C LYS A 166 -0.94 -25.94 -7.07
N GLY A 167 -0.21 -24.86 -6.78
CA GLY A 167 0.54 -24.13 -7.80
C GLY A 167 1.61 -24.96 -8.54
N LYS A 168 1.83 -26.23 -8.14
CA LYS A 168 2.69 -27.21 -8.83
C LYS A 168 1.93 -28.20 -9.73
N LYS A 169 0.64 -28.45 -9.51
CA LYS A 169 -0.14 -29.33 -10.39
C LYS A 169 -0.86 -28.45 -11.40
N LYS A 170 -0.29 -28.31 -12.61
CA LYS A 170 -1.14 -28.07 -13.79
C LYS A 170 -2.24 -29.13 -13.71
N SER A 171 -3.45 -28.73 -13.38
CA SER A 171 -4.61 -29.58 -13.57
C SER A 171 -4.59 -29.96 -15.06
N MET A 172 -4.40 -31.25 -15.31
CA MET A 172 -4.58 -31.86 -16.62
C MET A 172 -5.99 -31.49 -17.08
N GLY A 173 -6.10 -30.47 -17.94
CA GLY A 173 -7.37 -29.92 -18.43
C GLY A 173 -7.55 -28.41 -18.33
N ALA A 174 -6.72 -27.67 -17.57
CA ALA A 174 -6.81 -26.21 -17.54
C ALA A 174 -6.33 -25.62 -18.87
N LYS A 175 -7.28 -25.10 -19.67
CA LYS A 175 -7.00 -24.25 -20.84
C LYS A 175 -5.96 -23.19 -20.45
N ALA A 176 -4.96 -23.00 -21.30
CA ALA A 176 -3.97 -21.94 -21.16
C ALA A 176 -4.70 -20.59 -21.06
N GLY A 177 -4.80 -20.02 -19.85
CA GLY A 177 -5.53 -18.77 -19.61
C GLY A 177 -6.18 -18.61 -18.23
N ALA A 178 -6.29 -19.66 -17.40
CA ALA A 178 -6.95 -19.53 -16.09
C ALA A 178 -6.10 -18.72 -15.09
N HIS A 179 -6.66 -17.60 -14.59
CA HIS A 179 -6.06 -16.82 -13.52
C HIS A 179 -6.26 -17.53 -12.19
N TRP A 180 -5.22 -17.61 -11.36
CA TRP A 180 -5.31 -18.22 -10.04
C TRP A 180 -4.48 -17.49 -9.00
N ILE A 181 -4.98 -17.45 -7.76
CA ILE A 181 -4.28 -16.88 -6.61
C ILE A 181 -4.62 -17.68 -5.35
N THR A 182 -3.77 -17.65 -4.34
CA THR A 182 -4.10 -18.25 -3.03
C THR A 182 -4.77 -17.23 -2.12
N CYS A 183 -5.41 -17.67 -1.04
CA CYS A 183 -5.84 -16.81 0.06
C CYS A 183 -5.04 -17.11 1.33
N SER A 184 -4.76 -16.10 2.14
CA SER A 184 -4.09 -16.26 3.44
C SER A 184 -5.02 -16.78 4.55
N SER A 185 -6.33 -16.76 4.33
CA SER A 185 -7.36 -17.09 5.33
C SER A 185 -8.25 -18.23 4.84
N GLY A 186 -8.32 -19.32 5.63
CA GLY A 186 -9.19 -20.47 5.36
C GLY A 186 -10.68 -20.14 5.48
N TYR A 187 -11.02 -19.17 6.34
CA TYR A 187 -12.39 -18.75 6.63
C TYR A 187 -13.13 -18.23 5.40
N LEU A 188 -12.42 -17.68 4.41
CA LEU A 188 -13.00 -17.26 3.14
C LEU A 188 -13.78 -18.41 2.46
N PHE A 189 -13.19 -19.61 2.45
CA PHE A 189 -13.77 -20.80 1.81
C PHE A 189 -14.93 -21.40 2.62
N ASP A 190 -14.97 -21.15 3.92
CA ASP A 190 -16.05 -21.62 4.80
C ASP A 190 -17.27 -20.68 4.73
N SER A 191 -17.10 -19.46 4.20
CA SER A 191 -18.10 -18.39 4.26
C SER A 191 -18.68 -18.02 2.89
N ALA A 192 -17.86 -18.10 1.84
CA ALA A 192 -18.24 -17.68 0.49
C ALA A 192 -19.37 -18.54 -0.10
N LYS A 193 -20.37 -17.90 -0.71
CA LYS A 193 -21.47 -18.58 -1.39
C LYS A 193 -21.52 -18.22 -2.87
N PRO A 194 -21.91 -19.15 -3.77
CA PRO A 194 -22.24 -18.81 -5.15
C PRO A 194 -23.29 -17.69 -5.20
N GLY A 195 -23.08 -16.71 -6.08
CA GLY A 195 -23.90 -15.51 -6.21
C GLY A 195 -23.39 -14.31 -5.40
N ASP A 196 -22.60 -14.52 -4.34
CA ASP A 196 -22.14 -13.42 -3.49
C ASP A 196 -21.18 -12.48 -4.25
N PRO A 197 -21.27 -11.15 -4.02
CA PRO A 197 -20.30 -10.21 -4.50
C PRO A 197 -18.97 -10.40 -3.77
N ILE A 198 -17.88 -10.29 -4.52
CA ILE A 198 -16.51 -10.33 -3.98
C ILE A 198 -15.68 -9.19 -4.57
N ALA A 199 -14.86 -8.59 -3.73
CA ALA A 199 -14.02 -7.45 -4.10
C ALA A 199 -12.56 -7.69 -3.71
N PHE A 200 -11.65 -7.10 -4.49
CA PHE A 200 -10.21 -7.20 -4.24
C PHE A 200 -9.53 -5.83 -4.31
N ASP A 201 -8.44 -5.68 -3.54
CA ASP A 201 -7.60 -4.47 -3.48
C ASP A 201 -8.44 -3.20 -3.27
N ASP A 202 -9.24 -3.22 -2.20
CA ASP A 202 -10.13 -2.13 -1.75
C ASP A 202 -11.16 -1.76 -2.83
N GLY A 203 -11.73 -2.78 -3.48
CA GLY A 203 -12.79 -2.62 -4.48
C GLY A 203 -12.32 -2.22 -5.88
N LYS A 204 -11.01 -2.14 -6.14
CA LYS A 204 -10.51 -1.88 -7.51
C LYS A 204 -10.87 -2.97 -8.51
N ILE A 205 -11.08 -4.19 -8.02
CA ILE A 205 -11.58 -5.31 -8.80
C ILE A 205 -12.83 -5.83 -8.10
N LEU A 206 -13.93 -5.94 -8.85
CA LEU A 206 -15.15 -6.58 -8.37
C LEU A 206 -15.43 -7.84 -9.19
N GLY A 207 -16.08 -8.81 -8.55
CA GLY A 207 -16.53 -10.02 -9.18
C GLY A 207 -17.74 -10.62 -8.47
N THR A 208 -18.23 -11.70 -9.04
CA THR A 208 -19.32 -12.51 -8.48
C THR A 208 -18.83 -13.95 -8.37
N ILE A 209 -19.01 -14.53 -7.19
CA ILE A 209 -18.64 -15.92 -6.93
C ILE A 209 -19.55 -16.82 -7.77
N GLN A 210 -18.94 -17.62 -8.65
CA GLN A 210 -19.66 -18.55 -9.54
C GLN A 210 -19.85 -19.93 -8.89
N GLY A 211 -18.87 -20.34 -8.10
CA GLY A 211 -18.86 -21.67 -7.48
C GLY A 211 -17.85 -21.74 -6.36
N THR A 212 -18.15 -22.57 -5.36
CA THR A 212 -17.30 -22.81 -4.21
C THR A 212 -17.13 -24.30 -3.97
N CYS A 213 -15.95 -24.70 -3.51
CA CYS A 213 -15.69 -26.01 -2.94
C CYS A 213 -14.72 -25.87 -1.77
N MET A 214 -14.46 -26.96 -1.04
CA MET A 214 -13.60 -26.94 0.15
C MET A 214 -12.17 -26.41 -0.08
N SER A 215 -11.68 -26.39 -1.32
CA SER A 215 -10.31 -25.96 -1.63
C SER A 215 -10.21 -24.78 -2.58
N GLU A 216 -11.29 -24.43 -3.29
CA GLU A 216 -11.26 -23.47 -4.39
C GLU A 216 -12.56 -22.66 -4.45
N ILE A 217 -12.43 -21.38 -4.79
CA ILE A 217 -13.54 -20.46 -5.12
C ILE A 217 -13.30 -19.96 -6.53
N ILE A 218 -14.33 -20.02 -7.37
CA ILE A 218 -14.29 -19.51 -8.75
C ILE A 218 -15.05 -18.19 -8.78
N VAL A 219 -14.40 -17.15 -9.28
CA VAL A 219 -14.93 -15.80 -9.36
C VAL A 219 -14.96 -15.35 -10.81
N SER A 220 -16.09 -14.83 -11.26
CA SER A 220 -16.18 -14.09 -12.52
C SER A 220 -15.96 -12.61 -12.26
N ILE A 221 -14.98 -12.01 -12.93
CA ILE A 221 -14.66 -10.59 -12.76
C ILE A 221 -15.70 -9.72 -13.48
N THR A 222 -16.36 -8.84 -12.73
CA THR A 222 -17.44 -7.97 -13.22
C THR A 222 -16.98 -6.52 -13.37
N ARG A 223 -15.95 -6.09 -12.63
CA ARG A 223 -15.36 -4.74 -12.75
C ARG A 223 -13.84 -4.79 -12.68
N ALA A 224 -13.20 -4.15 -13.65
CA ALA A 224 -11.77 -3.87 -13.71
C ALA A 224 -11.52 -2.70 -14.69
N ASP A 225 -10.32 -2.12 -14.67
CA ASP A 225 -9.90 -1.08 -15.61
C ASP A 225 -9.92 -1.60 -17.05
N GLN A 226 -10.14 -0.71 -18.04
CA GLN A 226 -10.18 -1.07 -19.46
C GLN A 226 -8.91 -1.80 -19.95
N ARG A 227 -7.74 -1.43 -19.42
CA ARG A 227 -6.45 -2.07 -19.74
C ARG A 227 -6.16 -3.32 -18.89
N GLY A 228 -7.08 -3.67 -18.00
CA GLY A 228 -6.97 -4.67 -16.94
C GLY A 228 -6.33 -4.12 -15.66
N THR A 229 -6.89 -4.49 -14.51
CA THR A 229 -6.41 -4.10 -13.19
C THR A 229 -5.39 -5.11 -12.67
N LYS A 230 -4.37 -4.65 -11.96
CA LYS A 230 -3.32 -5.50 -11.37
C LYS A 230 -3.73 -5.98 -9.97
N LEU A 231 -3.90 -7.29 -9.79
CA LEU A 231 -4.06 -7.94 -8.50
C LEU A 231 -2.71 -8.45 -7.98
N GLY A 232 -2.21 -7.83 -6.92
CA GLY A 232 -0.93 -8.18 -6.29
C GLY A 232 -1.03 -9.22 -5.17
N SER A 233 0.08 -9.40 -4.46
CA SER A 233 0.12 -10.16 -3.20
C SER A 233 -0.44 -9.34 -2.03
N GLU A 234 -0.97 -10.02 -1.01
CA GLU A 234 -1.42 -9.44 0.27
C GLU A 234 -2.48 -8.35 0.15
N LYS A 235 -3.20 -8.34 -0.98
CA LYS A 235 -4.32 -7.44 -1.26
C LYS A 235 -5.56 -7.89 -0.51
N SER A 236 -6.36 -6.93 -0.04
CA SER A 236 -7.64 -7.19 0.62
C SER A 236 -8.56 -8.02 -0.28
N ILE A 237 -9.31 -8.92 0.36
CA ILE A 237 -10.44 -9.63 -0.22
C ILE A 237 -11.65 -9.37 0.68
N ASN A 238 -12.74 -8.91 0.10
CA ASN A 238 -13.98 -8.57 0.79
C ASN A 238 -15.14 -9.38 0.21
N ILE A 239 -16.03 -9.88 1.07
CA ILE A 239 -17.23 -10.64 0.72
C ILE A 239 -18.41 -10.07 1.54
N PRO A 240 -18.91 -8.86 1.19
CA PRO A 240 -19.78 -8.07 2.07
C PRO A 240 -21.08 -8.75 2.50
N GLU A 241 -21.60 -9.68 1.70
CA GLU A 241 -22.84 -10.42 1.97
C GLU A 241 -22.60 -11.74 2.73
N SER A 242 -21.35 -12.17 2.86
CA SER A 242 -20.99 -13.41 3.55
C SER A 242 -20.52 -13.11 4.98
N ASN A 243 -20.98 -13.89 5.95
CA ASN A 243 -20.50 -13.80 7.34
C ASN A 243 -19.24 -14.66 7.53
N ILE A 244 -18.11 -14.05 7.89
CA ILE A 244 -16.87 -14.74 8.24
C ILE A 244 -16.93 -15.19 9.71
N PRO A 245 -16.97 -16.50 10.01
CA PRO A 245 -17.19 -17.02 11.37
C PRO A 245 -15.89 -17.02 12.19
N PHE A 246 -15.38 -15.83 12.49
CA PHE A 246 -14.23 -15.62 13.36
C PHE A 246 -14.54 -14.59 14.44
N GLU A 247 -14.10 -14.80 15.67
CA GLU A 247 -14.23 -13.82 16.76
C GLU A 247 -12.92 -13.77 17.55
N GLY A 248 -12.52 -12.58 18.01
CA GLY A 248 -11.33 -12.37 18.81
C GLY A 248 -10.08 -12.03 18.00
N LEU A 249 -8.93 -12.54 18.46
CA LEU A 249 -7.62 -12.31 17.86
C LEU A 249 -7.08 -13.62 17.30
N THR A 250 -6.46 -13.59 16.12
CA THR A 250 -5.86 -14.80 15.54
C THR A 250 -4.62 -15.24 16.33
N SER A 251 -4.20 -16.49 16.17
CA SER A 251 -2.94 -16.96 16.78
C SER A 251 -1.72 -16.15 16.31
N LYS A 252 -1.78 -15.54 15.13
CA LYS A 252 -0.75 -14.62 14.65
C LYS A 252 -0.86 -13.28 15.38
N ASP A 253 -2.06 -12.72 15.52
CA ASP A 253 -2.29 -11.46 16.24
C ASP A 253 -1.82 -11.54 17.69
N LEU A 254 -2.00 -12.69 18.37
CA LEU A 254 -1.50 -12.88 19.73
C LEU A 254 0.03 -12.77 19.81
N LYS A 255 0.75 -13.33 18.83
CA LYS A 255 2.22 -13.22 18.72
C LYS A 255 2.65 -11.83 18.31
N ASP A 256 1.94 -11.21 17.37
CA ASP A 256 2.22 -9.86 16.93
C ASP A 256 1.99 -8.87 18.08
N LEU A 257 0.98 -9.09 18.94
CA LEU A 257 0.71 -8.26 20.12
C LEU A 257 1.90 -8.23 21.08
N ASP A 258 2.61 -9.34 21.27
CA ASP A 258 3.84 -9.39 22.06
C ASP A 258 4.93 -8.49 21.45
N PHE A 259 5.05 -8.48 20.12
CA PHE A 259 5.98 -7.60 19.42
C PHE A 259 5.56 -6.12 19.53
N VAL A 260 4.27 -5.82 19.33
CA VAL A 260 3.71 -4.46 19.46
C VAL A 260 3.94 -3.91 20.86
N ALA A 261 3.74 -4.73 21.90
CA ALA A 261 3.97 -4.36 23.29
C ALA A 261 5.37 -3.81 23.57
N ALA A 262 6.39 -4.32 22.87
CA ALA A 262 7.78 -3.90 23.04
C ALA A 262 8.21 -2.73 22.14
N HIS A 263 7.51 -2.47 21.03
CA HIS A 263 7.99 -1.57 19.97
C HIS A 263 7.04 -0.43 19.61
N ALA A 264 5.83 -0.40 20.16
CA ALA A 264 4.81 0.57 19.82
C ALA A 264 4.14 1.20 21.04
N HIS A 265 3.51 2.35 20.80
CA HIS A 265 2.74 3.08 21.81
C HIS A 265 1.25 2.73 21.73
N MET A 266 0.80 2.26 20.57
CA MET A 266 -0.58 1.96 20.28
C MET A 266 -0.68 0.68 19.43
N VAL A 267 -1.78 -0.04 19.63
CA VAL A 267 -2.16 -1.21 18.83
C VAL A 267 -3.41 -0.90 18.01
N GLY A 268 -3.34 -1.11 16.70
CA GLY A 268 -4.49 -1.02 15.80
C GLY A 268 -5.10 -2.40 15.61
N VAL A 269 -6.40 -2.54 15.80
CA VAL A 269 -7.08 -3.84 15.65
C VAL A 269 -7.91 -3.81 14.38
N SER A 270 -7.49 -4.58 13.39
CA SER A 270 -8.16 -4.65 12.07
C SER A 270 -9.42 -5.52 12.15
N SER A 271 -10.40 -5.19 11.32
CA SER A 271 -11.64 -5.96 11.11
C SER A 271 -12.43 -6.29 12.39
N VAL A 272 -12.45 -5.37 13.36
CA VAL A 272 -13.29 -5.49 14.56
C VAL A 272 -14.75 -5.41 14.13
N LYS A 273 -15.55 -6.40 14.53
CA LYS A 273 -16.95 -6.50 14.11
C LYS A 273 -17.93 -6.67 15.26
N ASN A 274 -17.53 -7.25 16.39
CA ASN A 274 -18.42 -7.50 17.51
C ASN A 274 -17.75 -7.27 18.87
N VAL A 275 -18.59 -7.23 19.91
CA VAL A 275 -18.16 -6.98 21.30
C VAL A 275 -17.18 -8.05 21.78
N ARG A 276 -17.31 -9.29 21.30
CA ARG A 276 -16.43 -10.39 21.71
C ARG A 276 -14.99 -10.15 21.25
N ASP A 277 -14.78 -9.56 20.08
CA ASP A 277 -13.46 -9.15 19.59
C ASP A 277 -12.76 -8.24 20.60
N VAL A 278 -13.49 -7.25 21.13
CA VAL A 278 -12.99 -6.26 22.09
C VAL A 278 -12.76 -6.88 23.47
N ILE A 279 -13.64 -7.79 23.92
CA ILE A 279 -13.45 -8.53 25.18
C ILE A 279 -12.14 -9.32 25.14
N VAL A 280 -11.91 -10.10 24.07
CA VAL A 280 -10.70 -10.91 23.91
C VAL A 280 -9.46 -10.01 23.87
N LEU A 281 -9.50 -8.91 23.11
CA LEU A 281 -8.41 -7.94 23.07
C LEU A 281 -8.08 -7.40 24.46
N ARG A 282 -9.09 -6.98 25.23
CA ARG A 282 -8.89 -6.44 26.58
C ARG A 282 -8.29 -7.47 27.53
N GLN A 283 -8.76 -8.71 27.49
CA GLN A 283 -8.20 -9.80 28.29
C GLN A 283 -6.72 -10.03 27.97
N GLU A 284 -6.34 -10.02 26.69
CA GLU A 284 -4.95 -10.21 26.27
C GLU A 284 -4.04 -9.01 26.61
N ILE A 285 -4.58 -7.78 26.59
CA ILE A 285 -3.90 -6.56 27.06
C ILE A 285 -3.69 -6.60 28.59
N GLU A 286 -4.71 -6.99 29.35
CA GLU A 286 -4.66 -7.08 30.81
C GLU A 286 -3.67 -8.15 31.27
N LYS A 287 -3.73 -9.34 30.65
CA LYS A 287 -2.81 -10.45 30.89
C LYS A 287 -1.34 -10.05 30.73
N ARG A 288 -1.05 -9.14 29.80
CA ARG A 288 0.28 -8.59 29.53
C ARG A 288 0.59 -7.31 30.29
N GLN A 289 -0.34 -6.85 31.14
CA GLN A 289 -0.22 -5.64 31.95
C GLN A 289 0.03 -4.36 31.12
N LEU A 290 -0.51 -4.30 29.89
CA LEU A 290 -0.27 -3.22 28.94
C LEU A 290 -1.17 -2.00 29.19
N ARG A 291 -1.25 -1.51 30.44
CA ARG A 291 -2.21 -0.48 30.88
C ARG A 291 -2.07 0.88 30.18
N LYS A 292 -0.89 1.16 29.59
CA LYS A 292 -0.61 2.43 28.89
C LYS A 292 -0.70 2.31 27.36
N MET A 293 -0.90 1.11 26.83
CA MET A 293 -1.00 0.89 25.39
C MET A 293 -2.27 1.56 24.85
N GLY A 294 -2.15 2.45 23.87
CA GLY A 294 -3.34 2.99 23.20
C GLY A 294 -4.00 1.92 22.33
N ILE A 295 -5.32 1.88 22.30
CA ILE A 295 -6.11 0.93 21.50
C ILE A 295 -6.80 1.70 20.38
N VAL A 296 -6.57 1.32 19.14
CA VAL A 296 -7.25 1.89 17.97
C VAL A 296 -8.14 0.83 17.34
N LEU A 297 -9.45 1.01 17.42
CA LEU A 297 -10.41 0.13 16.73
C LEU A 297 -10.54 0.57 15.27
N LYS A 298 -10.23 -0.31 14.33
CA LYS A 298 -10.35 -0.02 12.89
C LYS A 298 -11.71 -0.48 12.39
N ILE A 299 -12.54 0.48 12.02
CA ILE A 299 -13.89 0.24 11.50
C ILE A 299 -13.77 0.04 9.99
N GLU A 300 -13.75 -1.24 9.60
CA GLU A 300 -13.52 -1.71 8.23
C GLU A 300 -14.77 -2.41 7.65
N THR A 301 -15.67 -2.92 8.49
CA THR A 301 -16.77 -3.79 8.10
C THR A 301 -18.13 -3.17 8.43
N LYS A 302 -19.17 -3.63 7.71
CA LYS A 302 -20.56 -3.24 7.98
C LYS A 302 -20.99 -3.56 9.41
N ASP A 303 -20.60 -4.73 9.92
CA ASP A 303 -20.89 -5.14 11.30
C ASP A 303 -20.13 -4.28 12.32
N GLY A 304 -18.86 -3.97 12.07
CA GLY A 304 -18.08 -3.08 12.92
C GLY A 304 -18.69 -1.69 13.03
N PHE A 305 -19.19 -1.16 11.90
CA PHE A 305 -19.94 0.10 11.89
C PHE A 305 -21.25 -0.01 12.66
N LYS A 306 -22.10 -1.02 12.36
CA LYS A 306 -23.39 -1.21 13.04
C LYS A 306 -23.25 -1.37 14.55
N ASN A 307 -22.20 -2.06 15.00
CA ASN A 307 -21.95 -2.33 16.40
C ASN A 307 -21.08 -1.25 17.08
N LEU A 308 -20.65 -0.21 16.37
CA LEU A 308 -19.69 0.78 16.87
C LEU A 308 -20.01 1.29 18.29
N PRO A 309 -21.26 1.69 18.63
CA PRO A 309 -21.57 2.13 20.00
C PRO A 309 -21.27 1.06 21.06
N LEU A 310 -21.58 -0.22 20.78
CA LEU A 310 -21.32 -1.33 21.69
C LEU A 310 -19.81 -1.63 21.79
N LEU A 311 -19.09 -1.54 20.67
CA LEU A 311 -17.64 -1.70 20.65
C LEU A 311 -16.96 -0.63 21.51
N LEU A 312 -17.42 0.63 21.40
CA LEU A 312 -16.93 1.75 22.20
C LEU A 312 -17.20 1.55 23.69
N LEU A 313 -18.44 1.21 24.07
CA LEU A 313 -18.79 0.93 25.46
C LEU A 313 -17.95 -0.20 26.05
N GLU A 314 -17.67 -1.24 25.27
CA GLU A 314 -16.83 -2.35 25.73
C GLU A 314 -15.36 -1.93 25.86
N VAL A 315 -14.77 -1.24 24.88
CA VAL A 315 -13.35 -0.88 24.95
C VAL A 315 -13.10 0.16 26.06
N MET A 316 -14.07 1.04 26.32
CA MET A 316 -13.99 2.08 27.35
C MET A 316 -14.03 1.56 28.79
N LYS A 317 -14.39 0.28 29.04
CA LYS A 317 -14.19 -0.30 30.38
C LYS A 317 -12.71 -0.60 30.67
N SER A 318 -11.83 -0.50 29.67
CA SER A 318 -10.38 -0.52 29.85
C SER A 318 -9.86 0.87 30.24
N PRO A 319 -8.89 1.00 31.15
CA PRO A 319 -8.28 2.30 31.49
C PRO A 319 -7.33 2.83 30.40
N ASN A 320 -7.18 2.09 29.29
CA ASN A 320 -6.28 2.41 28.18
C ASN A 320 -6.82 3.60 27.36
N PRO A 321 -5.95 4.43 26.76
CA PRO A 321 -6.38 5.41 25.77
C PRO A 321 -7.02 4.70 24.57
N VAL A 322 -8.16 5.21 24.09
CA VAL A 322 -8.90 4.62 22.97
C VAL A 322 -8.98 5.61 21.81
N GLY A 323 -8.89 5.12 20.59
CA GLY A 323 -9.21 5.83 19.35
C GLY A 323 -9.96 4.95 18.37
N VAL A 324 -10.55 5.58 17.36
CA VAL A 324 -11.22 4.90 16.25
C VAL A 324 -10.55 5.30 14.95
N MET A 325 -10.36 4.35 14.04
CA MET A 325 -9.90 4.63 12.68
C MET A 325 -11.02 4.31 11.69
N ILE A 326 -11.38 5.28 10.84
CA ILE A 326 -12.28 5.06 9.72
C ILE A 326 -11.46 4.51 8.55
N ALA A 327 -11.50 3.20 8.35
CA ALA A 327 -10.74 2.54 7.29
C ALA A 327 -11.53 2.55 5.97
N ARG A 328 -11.62 3.74 5.37
CA ARG A 328 -12.57 4.06 4.28
C ARG A 328 -12.45 3.16 3.05
N GLY A 329 -11.24 2.69 2.71
CA GLY A 329 -11.04 1.80 1.56
C GLY A 329 -11.82 0.49 1.68
N ASP A 330 -11.80 -0.14 2.85
CA ASP A 330 -12.56 -1.36 3.12
C ASP A 330 -14.03 -1.04 3.39
N LEU A 331 -14.27 0.00 4.18
CA LEU A 331 -15.61 0.37 4.61
C LEU A 331 -16.51 0.74 3.42
N ALA A 332 -15.95 1.37 2.38
CA ALA A 332 -16.67 1.65 1.13
C ALA A 332 -17.09 0.39 0.39
N VAL A 333 -16.29 -0.67 0.45
CA VAL A 333 -16.60 -1.95 -0.17
C VAL A 333 -17.69 -2.68 0.62
N GLU A 334 -17.62 -2.62 1.95
CA GLU A 334 -18.52 -3.33 2.86
C GLU A 334 -19.89 -2.66 3.02
N CYS A 335 -19.92 -1.32 3.07
CA CYS A 335 -21.17 -0.54 3.24
C CYS A 335 -21.74 -0.02 1.92
N GLY A 336 -20.98 -0.14 0.82
CA GLY A 336 -21.30 0.44 -0.48
C GLY A 336 -20.72 1.85 -0.66
N TRP A 337 -20.21 2.13 -1.86
CA TRP A 337 -19.56 3.39 -2.20
C TRP A 337 -20.47 4.61 -2.00
N GLU A 338 -21.74 4.47 -2.37
CA GLU A 338 -22.76 5.53 -2.30
C GLU A 338 -22.99 6.01 -0.85
N ARG A 339 -22.81 5.11 0.13
CA ARG A 339 -23.09 5.37 1.55
C ARG A 339 -21.86 5.80 2.34
N LEU A 340 -20.67 5.79 1.74
CA LEU A 340 -19.42 6.05 2.47
C LEU A 340 -19.44 7.42 3.16
N ALA A 341 -19.98 8.43 2.48
CA ALA A 341 -20.12 9.79 3.00
C ALA A 341 -21.01 9.85 4.25
N ASP A 342 -22.13 9.11 4.28
CA ASP A 342 -23.01 9.08 5.45
C ASP A 342 -22.37 8.28 6.60
N VAL A 343 -21.79 7.12 6.27
CA VAL A 343 -21.17 6.23 7.26
C VAL A 343 -20.01 6.91 8.00
N GLN A 344 -19.14 7.62 7.28
CA GLN A 344 -18.03 8.34 7.93
C GLN A 344 -18.53 9.47 8.85
N GLU A 345 -19.62 10.15 8.48
CA GLU A 345 -20.24 11.23 9.25
C GLU A 345 -20.89 10.71 10.54
N GLU A 346 -21.56 9.56 10.45
CA GLU A 346 -22.11 8.86 11.61
C GLU A 346 -20.99 8.41 12.56
N ILE A 347 -19.90 7.81 12.04
CA ILE A 347 -18.76 7.40 12.87
C ILE A 347 -18.14 8.60 13.58
N LEU A 348 -17.90 9.70 12.88
CA LEU A 348 -17.39 10.94 13.47
C LEU A 348 -18.32 11.45 14.57
N SER A 349 -19.63 11.48 14.31
CA SER A 349 -20.62 11.98 15.26
C SER A 349 -20.69 11.14 16.53
N ILE A 350 -20.73 9.81 16.40
CA ILE A 350 -20.73 8.86 17.53
C ILE A 350 -19.44 9.02 18.35
N CYS A 351 -18.28 9.05 17.69
CA CYS A 351 -17.00 9.15 18.39
C CYS A 351 -16.82 10.51 19.07
N ASN A 352 -17.25 11.60 18.43
CA ASN A 352 -17.21 12.93 19.03
C ASN A 352 -18.10 13.02 20.28
N ALA A 353 -19.32 12.45 20.23
CA ALA A 353 -20.21 12.36 21.38
C ALA A 353 -19.61 11.52 22.52
N ALA A 354 -18.83 10.50 22.20
CA ALA A 354 -18.11 9.67 23.17
C ALA A 354 -16.75 10.25 23.60
N HIS A 355 -16.35 11.42 23.09
CA HIS A 355 -15.02 12.01 23.28
C HIS A 355 -13.85 11.09 22.87
N ILE A 356 -14.08 10.26 21.85
CA ILE A 356 -13.07 9.34 21.31
C ILE A 356 -12.42 9.96 20.06
N PRO A 357 -11.08 10.11 20.03
CA PRO A 357 -10.40 10.64 18.87
C PRO A 357 -10.54 9.73 17.65
N VAL A 358 -10.73 10.36 16.49
CA VAL A 358 -10.92 9.66 15.21
C VAL A 358 -9.73 9.89 14.29
N ILE A 359 -9.26 8.80 13.66
CA ILE A 359 -8.25 8.80 12.60
C ILE A 359 -8.96 8.64 11.26
N TRP A 360 -8.83 9.67 10.42
CA TRP A 360 -9.29 9.67 9.03
C TRP A 360 -8.28 8.96 8.15
N ALA A 361 -8.62 7.76 7.68
CA ALA A 361 -7.65 6.87 7.05
C ALA A 361 -8.09 6.35 5.69
N ALA A 362 -7.10 5.77 4.99
CA ALA A 362 -7.14 5.26 3.63
C ALA A 362 -7.37 6.33 2.55
N GLN A 363 -6.59 6.24 1.47
CA GLN A 363 -6.75 7.00 0.22
C GLN A 363 -6.72 8.54 0.36
N VAL A 364 -6.23 9.08 1.48
CA VAL A 364 -6.02 10.53 1.63
C VAL A 364 -4.81 10.94 0.81
N LEU A 365 -5.01 11.89 -0.13
CA LEU A 365 -3.96 12.37 -1.04
C LEU A 365 -3.23 11.22 -1.78
N GLU A 366 -3.93 10.12 -2.09
CA GLU A 366 -3.34 8.91 -2.66
C GLU A 366 -2.63 9.17 -3.99
N SER A 367 -3.22 10.00 -4.85
CA SER A 367 -2.67 10.40 -6.13
C SER A 367 -1.41 11.22 -5.92
N LEU A 368 -1.45 12.25 -5.07
CA LEU A 368 -0.28 13.05 -4.72
C LEU A 368 0.86 12.18 -4.22
N VAL A 369 0.61 11.32 -3.23
CA VAL A 369 1.60 10.39 -2.66
C VAL A 369 2.26 9.50 -3.73
N LYS A 370 1.52 9.10 -4.78
CA LYS A 370 1.99 8.21 -5.84
C LYS A 370 2.62 8.91 -7.05
N THR A 371 2.01 9.99 -7.52
CA THR A 371 2.28 10.63 -8.82
C THR A 371 2.80 12.05 -8.69
N GLY A 372 2.78 12.64 -7.49
CA GLY A 372 3.18 14.02 -7.25
C GLY A 372 2.09 15.05 -7.57
N VAL A 373 0.89 14.61 -7.95
CA VAL A 373 -0.21 15.53 -8.30
C VAL A 373 -1.49 15.12 -7.58
N PRO A 374 -2.06 15.97 -6.71
CA PRO A 374 -3.34 15.70 -6.08
C PRO A 374 -4.49 15.95 -7.06
N THR A 375 -5.62 15.28 -6.83
CA THR A 375 -6.88 15.62 -7.49
C THR A 375 -7.67 16.65 -6.67
N ARG A 376 -8.58 17.39 -7.32
CA ARG A 376 -9.48 18.32 -6.61
C ARG A 376 -10.31 17.62 -5.54
N ALA A 377 -10.77 16.40 -5.82
CA ALA A 377 -11.54 15.59 -4.88
C ALA A 377 -10.71 15.26 -3.62
N GLU A 378 -9.42 14.94 -3.77
CA GLU A 378 -8.54 14.67 -2.62
C GLU A 378 -8.28 15.92 -1.76
N ILE A 379 -8.22 17.11 -2.37
CA ILE A 379 -8.10 18.36 -1.61
C ILE A 379 -9.35 18.61 -0.76
N THR A 380 -10.54 18.44 -1.35
CA THR A 380 -11.81 18.56 -0.62
C THR A 380 -11.92 17.49 0.47
N ASP A 381 -11.46 16.26 0.20
CA ASP A 381 -11.44 15.17 1.17
C ASP A 381 -10.59 15.50 2.40
N VAL A 382 -9.40 16.07 2.20
CA VAL A 382 -8.55 16.55 3.30
C VAL A 382 -9.23 17.65 4.11
N ALA A 383 -9.91 18.58 3.44
CA ALA A 383 -10.64 19.65 4.11
C ALA A 383 -11.78 19.11 4.98
N SER A 384 -12.51 18.10 4.53
CA SER A 384 -13.52 17.39 5.34
C SER A 384 -12.87 16.64 6.52
N GLY A 385 -11.70 16.04 6.29
CA GLY A 385 -10.91 15.36 7.32
C GLY A 385 -10.47 16.23 8.50
N ARG A 386 -10.55 17.57 8.40
CA ARG A 386 -10.29 18.52 9.52
C ARG A 386 -11.13 18.25 10.77
N ARG A 387 -12.28 17.56 10.60
CA ARG A 387 -13.17 17.18 11.70
C ARG A 387 -12.67 15.98 12.50
N ALA A 388 -11.74 15.22 11.95
CA ALA A 388 -11.08 14.12 12.65
C ALA A 388 -9.92 14.64 13.51
N SER A 389 -9.53 13.86 14.51
CA SER A 389 -8.40 14.19 15.38
C SER A 389 -7.04 13.97 14.71
N CYS A 390 -6.99 13.12 13.68
CA CYS A 390 -5.80 12.79 12.94
C CYS A 390 -6.15 12.40 11.50
N ILE A 391 -5.26 12.71 10.55
CA ILE A 391 -5.34 12.27 9.16
C ILE A 391 -4.15 11.36 8.86
N MET A 392 -4.42 10.19 8.28
CA MET A 392 -3.40 9.20 7.92
C MET A 392 -3.08 9.26 6.43
N LEU A 393 -1.79 9.38 6.10
CA LEU A 393 -1.27 9.28 4.74
C LEU A 393 -0.62 7.91 4.49
N ASN A 394 -0.83 7.37 3.30
CA ASN A 394 -0.15 6.15 2.85
C ASN A 394 1.28 6.45 2.40
N ARG A 395 2.15 5.42 2.42
CA ARG A 395 3.52 5.53 1.89
C ARG A 395 3.53 5.78 0.37
N GLY A 396 4.47 6.57 -0.10
CA GLY A 396 4.72 6.74 -1.53
C GLY A 396 5.90 7.66 -1.81
N LYS A 397 6.22 7.81 -3.11
CA LYS A 397 7.39 8.56 -3.59
C LYS A 397 7.35 10.02 -3.17
N HIS A 398 6.16 10.60 -3.10
CA HIS A 398 5.94 12.02 -2.81
C HIS A 398 5.42 12.24 -1.39
N ILE A 399 5.77 11.37 -0.42
CA ILE A 399 5.22 11.47 0.94
C ILE A 399 5.57 12.80 1.63
N LEU A 400 6.78 13.33 1.41
CA LEU A 400 7.19 14.61 2.03
C LEU A 400 6.36 15.78 1.48
N GLU A 401 6.11 15.77 0.17
CA GLU A 401 5.22 16.72 -0.49
C GLU A 401 3.79 16.59 0.03
N ALA A 402 3.28 15.36 0.13
CA ALA A 402 1.95 15.09 0.67
C ALA A 402 1.78 15.59 2.12
N VAL A 403 2.80 15.41 2.97
CA VAL A 403 2.78 15.95 4.35
C VAL A 403 2.76 17.48 4.34
N SER A 404 3.57 18.12 3.50
CA SER A 404 3.57 19.58 3.38
C SER A 404 2.24 20.12 2.83
N THR A 405 1.69 19.49 1.79
CA THR A 405 0.37 19.83 1.24
C THR A 405 -0.74 19.64 2.28
N LEU A 406 -0.71 18.53 3.02
CA LEU A 406 -1.66 18.29 4.12
C LEU A 406 -1.56 19.39 5.17
N ASP A 407 -0.35 19.73 5.62
CA ASP A 407 -0.13 20.81 6.60
C ASP A 407 -0.63 22.16 6.09
N ASN A 408 -0.34 22.50 4.82
CA ASN A 408 -0.82 23.71 4.18
C ASN A 408 -2.34 23.74 4.01
N ILE A 409 -3.01 22.61 3.78
CA ILE A 409 -4.47 22.57 3.73
C ILE A 409 -5.04 22.71 5.14
N LEU A 410 -4.49 22.03 6.14
CA LEU A 410 -5.03 22.04 7.50
C LEU A 410 -4.79 23.37 8.23
N HIS A 411 -3.61 23.96 8.08
CA HIS A 411 -3.18 25.21 8.72
C HIS A 411 -3.19 26.40 7.79
N GLY A 412 -3.42 26.19 6.49
CA GLY A 412 -3.61 27.28 5.54
C GLY A 412 -4.74 28.13 6.04
N ASN A 413 -4.35 29.26 6.63
CA ASN A 413 -5.23 30.34 6.98
C ASN A 413 -6.17 30.50 5.78
N SER A 414 -7.46 30.38 6.02
CA SER A 414 -8.36 31.35 5.43
C SER A 414 -7.81 32.73 5.84
N THR A 415 -6.75 33.21 5.17
CA THR A 415 -6.61 34.64 4.91
C THR A 415 -7.99 35.02 4.45
N GLU A 416 -8.59 35.90 5.22
CA GLU A 416 -9.93 36.38 5.12
C GLU A 416 -10.22 36.81 3.67
N VAL A 417 -10.56 35.86 2.81
CA VAL A 417 -11.64 36.09 1.87
C VAL A 417 -12.89 35.84 2.70
N LYS A 418 -13.10 36.71 3.71
CA LYS A 418 -14.46 37.06 4.08
C LYS A 418 -15.01 37.57 2.75
N ALA A 419 -15.78 36.75 2.06
CA ALA A 419 -16.76 37.32 1.17
C ALA A 419 -17.44 38.40 2.00
N GLU A 420 -17.50 39.64 1.50
CA GLU A 420 -18.43 40.62 2.02
C GLU A 420 -19.82 40.01 1.79
N LEU A 421 -20.23 39.13 2.71
CA LEU A 421 -21.52 38.52 2.70
C LEU A 421 -22.45 39.65 3.08
N LYS A 422 -23.00 40.31 2.06
CA LYS A 422 -24.07 41.27 2.23
C LYS A 422 -25.16 40.56 3.06
N PRO A 423 -25.73 41.23 4.09
CA PRO A 423 -26.83 40.65 4.83
C PRO A 423 -27.94 40.25 3.87
N LEU A 424 -28.49 39.05 4.07
CA LEU A 424 -29.67 38.59 3.36
C LEU A 424 -30.83 39.51 3.72
N SER A 425 -31.04 40.58 2.95
CA SER A 425 -32.25 41.37 3.05
C SER A 425 -33.37 40.61 2.34
N LEU A 426 -34.39 40.20 3.09
CA LEU A 426 -35.66 39.79 2.50
C LEU A 426 -36.14 40.97 1.65
N SER A 427 -36.19 40.79 0.33
CA SER A 427 -36.93 41.72 -0.52
C SER A 427 -38.37 41.70 -0.01
N SER A 428 -38.87 42.84 0.46
CA SER A 428 -40.28 43.00 0.77
C SER A 428 -41.08 42.66 -0.50
N LEU A 429 -41.71 41.50 -0.49
CA LEU A 429 -42.75 41.13 -1.45
C LEU A 429 -43.91 42.10 -1.21
N SER A 430 -43.91 43.20 -1.96
CA SER A 430 -45.04 44.12 -2.10
C SER A 430 -45.99 43.62 -3.17
#